data_AF-A0A0N4U0D7-F1
#
_entry.id   AF-A0A0N4U0D7-F1
#
_cell.length_a   1.000
_cell.length_b   1.000
_cell.length_c   1.000
_cell.angle_alpha   90.00
_cell.angle_beta   90.00
_cell.angle_gamma   90.00
#
_symmetry.space_group_name_H-M   'P 1'
#
loop_
_entity.id
_entity.type
_entity.pdbx_description
1 polymer ?
#
loop_
_entity_poly.entity_id
_entity_poly.type
_entity_poly.pdbx_seq_one_letter_code
_entity_poly.pdbx_strand_id
1 'polypeptide(L)'
;MTIALTDESHSNLCCIVAHSVLVELIGLTPQEAEAIRASRDKVRRREGTRRLKSVQESMERLDIIWEIEFFANGKSTPVIRNMKTCAQKLGLFD
;
A
#
# COMPACT_ATOMS: atom_id res chain seq x y z
N MET A 1 3.06 3.43 -6.81
CA MET A 1 1.68 2.95 -7.06
C MET A 1 0.75 4.14 -6.86
N THR A 2 -0.24 4.30 -7.73
CA THR A 2 -1.28 5.35 -7.58
C THR A 2 -2.57 4.68 -7.18
N ILE A 3 -3.30 5.28 -6.23
CA ILE A 3 -4.60 4.79 -5.74
C ILE A 3 -5.60 5.94 -5.78
N ALA A 4 -6.82 5.64 -6.20
CA ALA A 4 -7.96 6.53 -6.13
C ALA A 4 -8.76 6.20 -4.86
N LEU A 5 -8.90 7.17 -3.96
CA LEU A 5 -9.64 7.03 -2.71
C LEU A 5 -10.97 7.78 -2.77
N THR A 6 -11.96 7.27 -2.04
CA THR A 6 -13.30 7.85 -1.96
C THR A 6 -13.77 7.85 -0.51
N ASP A 7 -14.30 8.97 -0.05
CA ASP A 7 -14.99 9.13 1.24
C ASP A 7 -16.17 10.10 1.10
N GLU A 8 -16.77 10.55 2.21
CA GLU A 8 -17.88 11.51 2.19
C GLU A 8 -17.49 12.90 1.66
N SER A 9 -16.20 13.22 1.62
CA SER A 9 -15.67 14.53 1.21
C SER A 9 -15.12 14.54 -0.22
N HIS A 10 -14.61 13.41 -0.71
CA HIS A 10 -13.95 13.27 -2.01
C HIS A 10 -14.45 12.02 -2.75
N SER A 11 -14.84 12.18 -4.01
CA SER A 11 -15.29 11.05 -4.83
C SER A 11 -14.14 10.29 -5.51
N ASN A 12 -12.99 10.92 -5.72
CA ASN A 12 -11.85 10.35 -6.45
C ASN A 12 -10.55 11.09 -6.14
N LEU A 13 -10.06 10.96 -4.90
CA LEU A 13 -8.78 11.53 -4.48
C LEU A 13 -7.63 10.63 -4.96
N CYS A 14 -6.96 11.04 -6.03
CA CYS A 14 -5.77 10.34 -6.52
C CYS A 14 -4.55 10.61 -5.64
N CYS A 15 -3.98 9.55 -5.06
CA CYS A 15 -2.83 9.58 -4.17
C CYS A 15 -1.69 8.69 -4.70
N ILE A 16 -0.46 9.03 -4.36
CA ILE A 16 0.71 8.16 -4.54
C ILE A 16 0.99 7.43 -3.23
N VAL A 17 1.19 6.12 -3.29
CA VAL A 17 1.62 5.35 -2.11
C VAL A 17 3.12 5.54 -1.91
N ALA A 18 3.52 6.01 -0.72
CA ALA A 18 4.93 6.17 -0.39
C ALA A 18 5.68 4.83 -0.50
N HIS A 19 6.95 4.91 -0.91
CA HIS A 19 7.81 3.75 -1.06
C HIS A 19 7.91 2.92 0.22
N SER A 20 8.07 3.58 1.38
CA SER A 20 8.15 2.93 2.68
C SER A 20 6.92 2.08 2.99
N VAL A 21 5.72 2.60 2.70
CA VAL A 21 4.44 1.89 2.90
C VAL A 21 4.38 0.65 2.02
N LEU A 22 4.81 0.73 0.76
CA LEU A 22 4.83 -0.44 -0.13
C LEU A 22 5.82 -1.50 0.34
N VAL A 23 7.01 -1.11 0.80
CA VAL A 23 8.00 -2.06 1.32
C VAL A 23 7.47 -2.76 2.58
N GLU A 24 6.84 -2.01 3.49
CA GLU A 24 6.23 -2.55 4.71
C GLU A 24 5.08 -3.52 4.38
N LEU A 25 4.15 -3.13 3.50
CA LEU A 25 3.00 -3.94 3.12
C LEU A 25 3.42 -5.21 2.36
N ILE A 26 4.32 -5.10 1.39
CA ILE A 26 4.75 -6.24 0.55
C ILE A 26 5.72 -7.14 1.33
N GLY A 27 6.46 -6.58 2.30
CA GLY A 27 7.54 -7.25 3.00
C GLY A 27 8.73 -7.58 2.09
N LEU A 28 8.93 -6.79 1.02
CA LEU A 28 10.03 -6.90 0.06
C LEU A 28 10.46 -5.53 -0.42
N THR A 29 11.76 -5.31 -0.52
CA THR A 29 12.35 -4.20 -1.27
C THR A 29 12.21 -4.43 -2.78
N PRO A 30 12.30 -3.37 -3.62
CA PRO A 30 12.30 -3.52 -5.07
C PRO A 30 13.41 -4.45 -5.57
N GLN A 31 14.60 -4.37 -4.98
CA GLN A 31 15.75 -5.21 -5.32
C GLN A 31 15.48 -6.69 -5.01
N GLU A 32 14.85 -6.99 -3.86
CA GLU A 32 14.44 -8.36 -3.53
C GLU A 32 13.35 -8.87 -4.46
N ALA A 33 12.36 -8.03 -4.79
CA ALA A 33 11.30 -8.38 -5.74
C ALA A 33 11.87 -8.67 -7.14
N GLU A 34 12.85 -7.89 -7.59
CA GLU A 34 13.57 -8.12 -8.85
C GLU A 34 14.36 -9.44 -8.82
N ALA A 35 15.09 -9.70 -7.73
CA ALA A 35 15.83 -10.95 -7.56
C ALA A 35 14.91 -12.18 -7.52
N ILE A 36 13.74 -12.07 -6.85
CA ILE A 36 12.71 -13.11 -6.85
C ILE A 36 12.20 -13.35 -8.26
N ARG A 37 11.88 -12.29 -9.00
CA ARG A 37 11.36 -12.38 -10.37
C ARG A 37 12.37 -13.00 -11.34
N ALA A 38 13.64 -12.68 -11.19
CA ALA A 38 14.74 -13.24 -12.00
C ALA A 38 15.13 -14.68 -11.58
N SER A 39 14.71 -15.14 -10.40
CA SER A 39 15.03 -16.48 -9.91
C SER A 39 14.40 -17.60 -10.76
N ARG A 40 15.15 -18.69 -10.92
CA ARG A 40 14.63 -19.94 -11.50
C ARG A 40 13.72 -20.71 -10.55
N ASP A 41 13.73 -20.35 -9.27
CA ASP A 41 12.88 -20.94 -8.23
C ASP A 41 11.40 -20.54 -8.44
N LYS A 42 10.59 -21.51 -8.88
CA LYS A 42 9.15 -21.32 -9.10
C LYS A 42 8.39 -21.09 -7.79
N VAL A 43 8.81 -21.71 -6.68
CA VAL A 43 8.14 -21.56 -5.38
C VAL A 43 8.33 -20.14 -4.89
N ARG A 44 9.56 -19.63 -4.94
CA ARG A 44 9.89 -18.25 -4.56
C ARG A 44 9.14 -17.21 -5.39
N ARG A 45 8.99 -17.42 -6.71
CA ARG A 45 8.19 -16.53 -7.57
C ARG A 45 6.70 -16.56 -7.24
N ARG A 46 6.13 -17.73 -6.93
CA ARG A 46 4.73 -17.86 -6.50
C ARG A 46 4.48 -17.14 -5.18
N GLU A 47 5.40 -17.28 -4.23
CA GLU A 47 5.31 -16.58 -2.95
C GLU A 47 5.35 -15.06 -3.12
N GLY A 48 6.28 -14.53 -3.94
CA GLY A 48 6.30 -13.10 -4.27
C GLY A 48 4.99 -12.61 -4.90
N THR A 49 4.38 -13.40 -5.78
CA THR A 49 3.07 -13.09 -6.38
C THR A 49 1.95 -13.11 -5.34
N ARG A 50 1.97 -14.08 -4.42
CA ARG A 50 0.99 -14.19 -3.33
C ARG A 50 1.04 -12.99 -2.40
N ARG A 51 2.24 -12.51 -2.06
CA ARG A 51 2.41 -11.29 -1.24
C ARG A 51 1.78 -10.07 -1.90
N LEU A 52 2.02 -9.86 -3.20
CA LEU A 52 1.40 -8.76 -3.95
C LEU A 52 -0.14 -8.84 -3.93
N LYS A 53 -0.70 -10.05 -4.09
CA LYS A 53 -2.16 -10.26 -4.00
C LYS A 53 -2.70 -9.93 -2.61
N SER A 54 -2.02 -10.37 -1.55
CA SER A 54 -2.38 -10.07 -0.17
C SER A 54 -2.34 -8.58 0.14
N VAL A 55 -1.40 -7.83 -0.46
CA VAL A 55 -1.33 -6.37 -0.33
C VAL A 55 -2.53 -5.72 -0.98
N GLN A 56 -2.85 -6.12 -2.22
CA GLN A 56 -4.04 -5.62 -2.91
C GLN A 56 -5.31 -5.87 -2.08
N GLU A 57 -5.51 -7.11 -1.60
CA GLU A 57 -6.65 -7.46 -0.74
C GLU A 57 -6.69 -6.62 0.55
N SER A 58 -5.53 -6.30 1.13
CA SER A 58 -5.45 -5.45 2.32
C SER A 58 -5.83 -4.00 2.05
N MET A 59 -5.50 -3.47 0.87
CA MET A 59 -5.83 -2.10 0.45
C MET A 59 -7.30 -1.94 0.04
N GLU A 60 -7.97 -3.04 -0.31
CA GLU A 60 -9.41 -3.08 -0.68
C GLU A 60 -10.33 -3.25 0.53
N ARG A 61 -9.78 -3.40 1.75
CA ARG A 61 -10.56 -3.48 2.98
C ARG A 61 -11.30 -2.17 3.27
N LEU A 62 -12.54 -2.28 3.74
CA LEU A 62 -13.40 -1.13 4.08
C LEU A 62 -13.06 -0.49 5.44
N ASP A 63 -12.29 -1.17 6.28
CA ASP A 63 -11.91 -0.70 7.62
C ASP A 63 -10.52 -0.07 7.64
N ILE A 64 -10.05 0.45 6.50
CA ILE A 64 -8.73 1.06 6.37
C ILE A 64 -8.80 2.57 6.61
N ILE A 65 -7.89 3.04 7.47
CA ILE A 65 -7.60 4.44 7.71
C ILE A 65 -6.30 4.79 6.98
N TRP A 66 -6.40 5.73 6.06
CA TRP A 66 -5.29 6.24 5.26
C TRP A 66 -4.73 7.52 5.89
N GLU A 67 -3.42 7.57 6.17
CA GLU A 67 -2.74 8.81 6.54
C GLU A 67 -2.16 9.45 5.27
N ILE A 68 -2.76 10.56 4.85
CA ILE A 68 -2.45 11.23 3.57
C ILE A 68 -1.77 12.57 3.85
N GLU A 69 -0.57 12.76 3.30
CA GLU A 69 0.10 14.04 3.26
C GLU A 69 -0.38 14.84 2.05
N PHE A 70 -1.01 15.98 2.32
CA PHE A 70 -1.43 16.93 1.30
C PHE A 70 -0.36 17.98 1.03
N PHE A 71 -0.36 18.50 -0.19
CA PHE A 71 0.52 19.58 -0.63
C PHE A 71 -0.33 20.76 -1.10
N ALA A 72 0.28 21.94 -1.18
CA ALA A 72 -0.38 23.10 -1.77
C ALA A 72 -0.90 22.77 -3.18
N ASN A 73 -2.08 23.28 -3.51
CA ASN A 73 -2.78 22.95 -4.75
C ASN A 73 -1.87 23.16 -5.98
N GLY A 74 -1.83 22.17 -6.87
CA GLY A 74 -1.02 22.18 -8.10
C GLY A 74 0.49 21.95 -7.92
N LYS A 75 0.99 21.75 -6.69
CA LYS A 75 2.43 21.50 -6.47
C LYS A 75 2.82 20.04 -6.57
N SER A 76 1.97 19.13 -6.09
CA SER A 76 2.25 17.70 -6.06
C SER A 76 0.97 16.90 -5.89
N THR A 77 1.05 15.61 -6.20
CA THR A 77 0.01 14.64 -5.85
C THR A 77 0.11 14.31 -4.35
N PRO A 78 -1.01 14.24 -3.61
CA PRO A 78 -1.02 13.77 -2.22
C PRO A 78 -0.35 12.40 -2.07
N VAL A 79 0.30 12.17 -0.93
CA VAL A 79 1.08 10.95 -0.69
C VAL A 79 0.51 10.20 0.51
N ILE A 80 0.16 8.93 0.33
CA ILE A 80 -0.18 8.03 1.43
C ILE A 80 1.11 7.68 2.18
N ARG A 81 1.17 8.07 3.45
CA ARG A 81 2.31 7.85 4.34
C ARG A 81 2.13 6.67 5.27
N ASN A 82 0.89 6.25 5.51
CA ASN A 82 0.58 5.11 6.38
C ASN A 82 -0.79 4.51 6.02
N MET A 83 -0.97 3.24 6.39
CA MET A 83 -2.22 2.50 6.25
C MET A 83 -2.41 1.64 7.51
N LYS A 84 -3.53 1.84 8.22
CA LYS A 84 -3.88 1.03 9.39
C LYS A 84 -5.33 0.61 9.30
N THR A 85 -5.66 -0.53 9.88
CA THR A 85 -7.06 -0.89 10.13
C THR A 85 -7.62 -0.04 11.26
N CYS A 86 -8.95 0.15 11.29
CA CYS A 86 -9.64 0.76 12.42
C CYS A 86 -9.29 0.06 13.74
N ALA A 87 -9.18 -1.27 13.74
CA ALA A 87 -8.81 -2.04 14.91
C ALA A 87 -7.40 -1.71 15.42
N GLN A 88 -6.41 -1.59 14.52
CA GLN A 88 -5.06 -1.16 14.88
C GLN A 88 -5.04 0.28 15.41
N LYS A 89 -5.82 1.19 14.82
CA LYS A 89 -5.92 2.58 15.30
C LYS A 89 -6.52 2.67 16.70
N LEU A 90 -7.46 1.77 17.02
CA LEU A 90 -8.11 1.66 18.32
C LEU A 90 -7.32 0.81 19.34
N GLY A 91 -6.19 0.22 18.94
CA GLY A 91 -5.37 -0.62 19.83
C GLY A 91 -6.03 -1.95 20.22
N LEU A 92 -6.87 -2.52 19.35
CA LEU A 92 -7.56 -3.79 19.62
C LEU A 92 -6.68 -5.02 19.37
N PHE A 93 -5.56 -4.87 18.66
CA PHE A 93 -4.57 -5.90 18.37
C PHE A 93 -3.16 -5.29 18.35
N ASP A 94 -2.17 -6.09 18.73
CA ASP A 94 -0.73 -5.78 18.62
C ASP A 94 -0.22 -5.91 17.17
#